data_AF-A0A7S2QMU8-F1
#
_entry.id   AF-A0A7S2QMU8-F1
#
_cell.length_a   1.000
_cell.length_b   1.000
_cell.length_c   1.000
_cell.angle_alpha   90.00
_cell.angle_beta   90.00
_cell.angle_gamma   90.00
#
_symmetry.space_group_name_H-M   'P 1'
#
loop_
_entity.id
_entity.type
_entity.pdbx_description
1 polymer ?
#
loop_
_entity_poly.entity_id
_entity_poly.type
_entity_poly.pdbx_seq_one_letter_code
_entity_poly.pdbx_strand_id
1 'polypeptide(L)'
;GAMGASSSWRRRRRMSNFDVTSTESQDAISRMRFPMYVVPPGDFMCMREALPHQDLRASGSVVEFHLDAAVLFVSHQWVSARHPDPDFKQLGVLQALFRRAKRGTLRAELDFFTRLNFGSRTRAQRSDVRVFGDCAVWYDYF
;
A
#
# COMPACT_ATOMS: atom_id res chain seq x y z
N GLY A 1 -33.32 -23.71 26.89
CA GLY A 1 -32.33 -22.63 27.05
C GLY A 1 -31.15 -22.94 26.16
N ALA A 2 -30.80 -22.03 25.27
CA ALA A 2 -29.81 -22.22 24.24
C ALA A 2 -28.40 -21.79 24.67
N MET A 3 -27.42 -22.30 23.91
CA MET A 3 -26.10 -21.73 23.58
C MET A 3 -24.85 -22.18 24.36
N GLY A 4 -23.88 -22.67 23.56
CA GLY A 4 -22.49 -22.95 23.91
C GLY A 4 -21.74 -23.70 22.78
N ALA A 5 -21.72 -23.16 21.57
CA ALA A 5 -20.99 -23.70 20.40
C ALA A 5 -19.47 -23.52 20.60
N SER A 6 -18.63 -24.56 20.60
CA SER A 6 -18.17 -25.42 19.50
C SER A 6 -17.37 -24.69 18.41
N SER A 7 -16.05 -24.78 18.57
CA SER A 7 -15.01 -24.70 17.53
C SER A 7 -15.34 -25.51 16.27
N SER A 8 -15.27 -24.90 15.09
CA SER A 8 -14.83 -25.53 13.83
C SER A 8 -15.08 -24.61 12.62
N TRP A 9 -14.11 -23.77 12.29
CA TRP A 9 -14.08 -23.12 10.97
C TRP A 9 -13.54 -24.09 9.92
N ARG A 10 -14.37 -25.07 9.54
CA ARG A 10 -14.25 -25.82 8.29
C ARG A 10 -15.58 -25.73 7.55
N ARG A 11 -15.67 -24.83 6.56
CA ARG A 11 -16.58 -25.02 5.41
C ARG A 11 -15.80 -24.82 4.12
N ARG A 12 -15.31 -25.97 3.66
CA ARG A 12 -14.78 -26.28 2.34
C ARG A 12 -15.87 -25.96 1.30
N ARG A 13 -15.66 -24.96 0.44
CA ARG A 13 -16.40 -24.86 -0.84
C ARG A 13 -15.67 -25.74 -1.85
N ARG A 14 -16.34 -26.81 -2.25
CA ARG A 14 -15.96 -27.71 -3.34
C ARG A 14 -16.23 -26.95 -4.64
N MET A 15 -15.18 -26.41 -5.28
CA MET A 15 -15.26 -25.97 -6.67
C MET A 15 -14.93 -27.17 -7.56
N SER A 16 -15.79 -27.38 -8.55
CA SER A 16 -15.80 -28.48 -9.50
C SER A 16 -14.50 -28.61 -10.29
N ASN A 17 -14.12 -29.87 -10.55
CA ASN A 17 -12.96 -30.30 -11.31
C ASN A 17 -12.75 -29.48 -12.60
N PHE A 18 -11.64 -28.76 -12.64
CA PHE A 18 -11.00 -28.37 -13.89
C PHE A 18 -9.89 -29.40 -14.12
N ASP A 19 -10.16 -30.39 -14.96
CA ASP A 19 -9.17 -31.41 -15.33
C ASP A 19 -8.13 -30.76 -16.25
N VAL A 20 -7.03 -30.31 -15.67
CA VAL A 20 -5.83 -29.91 -16.41
C VAL A 20 -4.90 -31.11 -16.44
N THR A 21 -5.11 -31.97 -17.42
CA THR A 21 -4.06 -32.89 -17.88
C THR A 21 -3.21 -32.13 -18.90
N SER A 22 -2.18 -31.44 -18.41
CA SER A 22 -1.06 -31.02 -19.25
C SER A 22 0.25 -31.11 -18.47
N THR A 23 1.03 -32.08 -18.90
CA THR A 23 2.38 -32.45 -18.47
C THR A 23 3.35 -31.28 -18.56
N GLU A 24 4.14 -31.10 -17.50
CA GLU A 24 5.43 -30.39 -17.42
C GLU A 24 5.55 -28.97 -17.98
N SER A 25 5.53 -27.99 -17.07
CA SER A 25 6.53 -26.91 -17.01
C SER A 25 6.43 -26.18 -15.67
N GLN A 26 6.99 -26.79 -14.62
CA GLN A 26 7.10 -26.18 -13.28
C GLN A 26 8.19 -25.10 -13.19
N ASP A 27 8.74 -24.60 -14.31
CA ASP A 27 10.00 -23.85 -14.32
C ASP A 27 9.93 -22.46 -14.97
N ALA A 28 8.82 -21.75 -14.78
CA ALA A 28 8.76 -20.31 -15.10
C ALA A 28 8.04 -19.48 -14.03
N ILE A 29 8.18 -19.84 -12.74
CA ILE A 29 8.05 -18.83 -11.68
C ILE A 29 9.33 -18.01 -11.75
N SER A 30 9.30 -16.87 -12.43
CA SER A 30 10.43 -15.93 -12.46
C SER A 30 10.86 -15.64 -11.02
N ARG A 31 12.05 -16.10 -10.63
CA ARG A 31 12.61 -15.82 -9.30
C ARG A 31 12.68 -14.29 -9.14
N MET A 32 12.04 -13.76 -8.11
CA MET A 32 12.08 -12.32 -7.80
C MET A 32 13.52 -11.91 -7.48
N ARG A 33 14.21 -11.29 -8.44
CA ARG A 33 15.62 -10.87 -8.30
C ARG A 33 15.77 -9.54 -7.57
N PHE A 34 14.71 -8.74 -7.58
CA PHE A 34 14.65 -7.41 -6.98
C PHE A 34 13.41 -7.37 -6.10
N PRO A 35 13.54 -7.70 -4.81
CA PRO A 35 12.41 -7.63 -3.90
C PRO A 35 11.92 -6.19 -3.79
N MET A 36 10.59 -6.03 -3.72
CA MET A 36 9.97 -4.75 -3.44
C MET A 36 10.10 -4.47 -1.94
N TYR A 37 10.46 -3.23 -1.58
CA TYR A 37 10.53 -2.78 -0.20
C TYR A 37 9.46 -1.75 0.07
N VAL A 38 8.86 -1.83 1.26
CA VAL A 38 7.77 -0.96 1.70
C VAL A 38 8.01 -0.49 3.12
N VAL A 39 7.47 0.67 3.46
CA VAL A 39 7.42 1.15 4.84
C VAL A 39 6.08 0.74 5.46
N PRO A 40 6.06 0.05 6.61
CA PRO A 40 4.84 -0.26 7.33
C PRO A 40 4.04 1.02 7.67
N PRO A 41 2.70 0.99 7.67
CA PRO A 41 1.87 2.18 7.92
C PRO A 41 2.13 2.82 9.29
N GLY A 42 2.54 2.05 10.30
CA GLY A 42 2.92 2.57 11.62
C GLY A 42 4.20 3.41 11.54
N ASP A 43 5.24 2.82 10.96
CA ASP A 43 6.55 3.45 10.80
C ASP A 43 6.47 4.68 9.91
N PHE A 44 5.73 4.59 8.80
CA PHE A 44 5.48 5.71 7.88
C PHE A 44 4.85 6.91 8.61
N MET A 45 3.93 6.66 9.54
CA MET A 45 3.29 7.71 10.34
C MET A 45 4.22 8.34 11.39
N CYS A 46 5.33 7.68 11.73
CA CYS A 46 6.34 8.17 12.66
C CYS A 46 7.54 8.83 11.96
N MET A 47 7.68 8.69 10.63
CA MET A 47 8.74 9.32 9.85
C MET A 47 8.70 10.84 9.98
N ARG A 48 9.87 11.43 10.25
CA ARG A 48 10.07 12.88 10.25
C ARG A 48 10.79 13.38 9.00
N GLU A 49 11.53 12.49 8.36
CA GLU A 49 12.32 12.75 7.16
C GLU A 49 12.04 11.63 6.16
N ALA A 50 11.97 11.99 4.89
CA ALA A 50 12.01 11.04 3.80
C ALA A 50 13.48 10.76 3.52
N LEU A 51 13.97 9.55 3.84
CA LEU A 51 15.37 9.17 3.61
C LEU A 51 15.47 8.28 2.36
N PRO A 52 16.62 8.27 1.66
CA PRO A 52 16.85 7.34 0.55
C PRO A 52 16.69 5.87 0.94
N HIS A 53 16.35 5.02 -0.04
CA HIS A 53 16.22 3.56 0.13
C HIS A 53 17.30 2.92 0.98
N GLN A 54 18.57 3.18 0.62
CA GLN A 54 19.72 2.55 1.27
C GLN A 54 19.82 2.87 2.76
N ASP A 55 19.45 4.10 3.15
CA ASP A 55 19.54 4.55 4.53
C ASP A 55 18.39 3.94 5.35
N LEU A 56 17.18 3.90 4.78
CA LEU A 56 16.03 3.22 5.41
C LEU A 56 16.23 1.72 5.53
N ARG A 57 16.92 1.10 4.57
CA ARG A 57 17.24 -0.33 4.62
C ARG A 57 18.29 -0.61 5.69
N ALA A 58 19.30 0.24 5.81
CA ALA A 58 20.32 0.14 6.84
C ALA A 58 19.74 0.35 8.25
N SER A 59 18.75 1.23 8.41
CA SER A 59 18.05 1.46 9.68
C SER A 59 16.96 0.43 10.00
N GLY A 60 16.61 -0.44 9.05
CA GLY A 60 15.53 -1.42 9.19
C GLY A 60 14.12 -0.82 9.12
N SER A 61 13.97 0.39 8.58
CA SER A 61 12.68 1.09 8.46
C SER A 61 11.87 0.70 7.23
N VAL A 62 12.50 0.07 6.23
CA VAL A 62 11.80 -0.62 5.13
C VAL A 62 11.85 -2.13 5.32
N VAL A 63 10.76 -2.80 4.98
CA VAL A 63 10.61 -4.25 5.02
C VAL A 63 10.36 -4.79 3.62
N GLU A 64 10.77 -6.03 3.37
CA GLU A 64 10.44 -6.72 2.12
C GLU A 64 8.93 -6.96 2.04
N PHE A 65 8.36 -6.71 0.87
CA PHE A 65 6.94 -6.89 0.61
C PHE A 65 6.51 -8.36 0.63
N HIS A 66 5.30 -8.61 1.13
CA HIS A 66 4.62 -9.90 1.04
C HIS A 66 3.23 -9.73 0.42
N LEU A 67 2.81 -10.71 -0.39
CA LEU A 67 1.60 -10.66 -1.22
C LEU A 67 0.29 -10.37 -0.47
N ASP A 68 0.25 -10.62 0.84
CA ASP A 68 -0.94 -10.42 1.67
C ASP A 68 -1.13 -8.96 2.15
N ALA A 69 -0.18 -8.06 1.85
CA ALA A 69 -0.24 -6.66 2.25
C ALA A 69 -0.85 -5.76 1.15
N ALA A 70 -1.73 -4.83 1.56
CA ALA A 70 -2.12 -3.72 0.70
C ALA A 70 -0.98 -2.69 0.63
N VAL A 71 -0.62 -2.25 -0.58
CA VAL A 71 0.45 -1.28 -0.81
C VAL A 71 -0.07 -0.06 -1.55
N LEU A 72 0.29 1.12 -1.06
CA LEU A 72 0.13 2.37 -1.79
C LEU A 72 1.46 2.74 -2.43
N PHE A 73 1.49 2.73 -3.76
CA PHE A 73 2.58 3.34 -4.52
C PHE A 73 2.40 4.86 -4.56
N VAL A 74 3.47 5.59 -4.28
CA VAL A 74 3.51 7.06 -4.29
C VAL A 74 4.70 7.51 -5.11
N SER A 75 4.43 7.98 -6.33
CA SER A 75 5.39 8.82 -7.05
C SER A 75 5.19 10.26 -6.60
N HIS A 76 6.29 10.93 -6.25
CA HIS A 76 6.27 12.27 -5.68
C HIS A 76 7.08 13.22 -6.56
N GLN A 77 6.68 14.49 -6.61
CA GLN A 77 7.31 15.44 -7.52
C GLN A 77 8.66 15.89 -6.96
N TRP A 78 9.68 15.88 -7.80
CA TRP A 78 11.00 16.40 -7.47
C TRP A 78 10.97 17.93 -7.46
N VAL A 79 11.01 18.57 -6.28
CA VAL A 79 10.88 20.04 -6.16
C VAL A 79 12.18 20.80 -5.86
N SER A 80 13.32 20.10 -5.71
CA SER A 80 14.62 20.77 -5.49
C SER A 80 15.79 19.96 -6.06
N ALA A 81 16.93 20.59 -6.33
CA ALA A 81 18.07 19.88 -6.95
C ALA A 81 18.68 18.75 -6.09
N ARG A 82 18.60 18.82 -4.75
CA ARG A 82 19.32 17.91 -3.85
C ARG A 82 18.43 16.85 -3.20
N HIS A 83 17.19 17.22 -2.93
CA HIS A 83 16.23 16.36 -2.26
C HIS A 83 14.85 16.57 -2.89
N PRO A 84 14.08 15.52 -3.16
CA PRO A 84 12.82 15.70 -3.85
C PRO A 84 11.74 16.37 -3.00
N ASP A 85 11.83 16.30 -1.67
CA ASP A 85 10.97 17.00 -0.71
C ASP A 85 11.80 17.65 0.42
N PRO A 86 12.54 18.75 0.14
CA PRO A 86 13.59 19.26 1.03
C PRO A 86 13.06 19.75 2.38
N ASP A 87 11.78 20.13 2.45
CA ASP A 87 11.10 20.59 3.67
C ASP A 87 10.16 19.52 4.26
N PHE A 88 10.16 18.31 3.69
CA PHE A 88 9.27 17.20 4.07
C PHE A 88 7.76 17.56 4.06
N LYS A 89 7.38 18.51 3.21
CA LYS A 89 6.00 19.01 3.10
C LYS A 89 5.11 17.96 2.42
N GLN A 90 5.61 17.30 1.37
CA GLN A 90 4.87 16.25 0.67
C GLN A 90 4.66 15.04 1.57
N LEU A 91 5.69 14.63 2.33
CA LEU A 91 5.58 13.61 3.37
C LEU A 91 4.49 13.96 4.39
N GLY A 92 4.52 15.18 4.94
CA GLY A 92 3.54 15.66 5.91
C GLY A 92 2.11 15.69 5.37
N VAL A 93 1.92 16.09 4.10
CA VAL A 93 0.62 16.06 3.41
C VAL A 93 0.11 14.63 3.27
N LEU A 94 0.97 13.69 2.85
CA LEU A 94 0.58 12.29 2.72
C LEU A 94 0.21 11.66 4.08
N GLN A 95 1.01 11.89 5.12
CA GLN A 95 0.68 11.47 6.49
C GLN A 95 -0.63 12.09 7.00
N ALA A 96 -0.95 13.32 6.60
CA ALA A 96 -2.24 13.93 6.92
C ALA A 96 -3.40 13.22 6.22
N LEU A 97 -3.21 12.77 4.99
CA LEU A 97 -4.18 11.97 4.24
C LEU A 97 -4.43 10.62 4.92
N PHE A 98 -3.38 9.90 5.33
CA PHE A 98 -3.49 8.65 6.09
C PHE A 98 -4.26 8.85 7.41
N ARG A 99 -3.95 9.91 8.18
CA ARG A 99 -4.68 10.23 9.42
C ARG A 99 -6.17 10.48 9.17
N ARG A 100 -6.51 11.20 8.11
CA ARG A 100 -7.92 11.43 7.72
C ARG A 100 -8.58 10.12 7.31
N ALA A 101 -7.87 9.28 6.56
CA ALA A 101 -8.36 7.98 6.10
C ALA A 101 -8.68 7.05 7.27
N LYS A 102 -7.78 6.97 8.27
CA LYS A 102 -8.02 6.22 9.51
C LYS A 102 -9.26 6.69 10.28
N ARG A 103 -9.64 7.97 10.16
CA ARG A 103 -10.89 8.53 10.72
C ARG A 103 -12.12 8.31 9.82
N GLY A 104 -12.00 7.55 8.73
CA GLY A 104 -13.08 7.27 7.79
C GLY A 104 -13.33 8.38 6.77
N THR A 105 -12.37 9.28 6.57
CA THR A 105 -12.47 10.42 5.64
C THR A 105 -11.32 10.45 4.65
N LEU A 106 -11.58 10.25 3.36
CA LEU A 106 -10.58 10.45 2.31
C LEU A 106 -11.14 11.47 1.33
N ARG A 107 -10.55 12.67 1.33
CA ARG A 107 -10.77 13.70 0.32
C ARG A 107 -9.40 14.14 -0.16
N ALA A 108 -9.05 13.74 -1.37
CA ALA A 108 -7.97 14.34 -2.12
C ALA A 108 -8.60 15.41 -3.01
N GLU A 109 -8.09 16.64 -2.93
CA GLU A 109 -8.43 17.66 -3.91
C GLU A 109 -7.55 17.43 -5.14
N LEU A 110 -8.20 17.34 -6.30
CA LEU A 110 -7.51 17.26 -7.58
C LEU A 110 -7.20 18.68 -8.03
N ASP A 111 -5.99 18.90 -8.54
CA ASP A 111 -5.68 20.15 -9.22
C ASP A 111 -6.57 20.33 -10.47
N PHE A 112 -6.66 21.57 -10.93
CA PHE A 112 -7.55 21.95 -12.02
C PHE A 112 -7.31 21.13 -13.31
N PHE A 113 -6.06 20.91 -13.68
CA PHE A 113 -5.72 20.17 -14.90
C PHE A 113 -6.02 18.69 -14.75
N THR A 114 -5.72 18.08 -13.60
CA THR A 114 -6.09 16.68 -13.34
C THR A 114 -7.61 16.50 -13.35
N ARG A 115 -8.35 17.45 -12.79
CA ARG A 115 -9.82 17.42 -12.74
C ARG A 115 -10.45 17.52 -14.13
N LEU A 116 -9.88 18.34 -15.01
CA LEU A 116 -10.31 18.47 -16.40
C LEU A 116 -10.02 17.19 -17.21
N ASN A 117 -8.86 16.57 -17.01
CA ASN A 117 -8.45 15.40 -17.80
C ASN A 117 -9.09 14.08 -17.34
N PHE A 118 -9.34 13.90 -16.04
CA PHE A 118 -9.80 12.61 -15.48
C PHE A 118 -11.21 12.65 -14.86
N GLY A 119 -11.85 13.83 -14.84
CA GLY A 119 -13.17 14.01 -14.25
C GLY A 119 -13.18 14.00 -12.71
N SER A 120 -14.29 14.44 -12.10
CA SER A 120 -14.41 14.58 -10.64
C SER A 120 -14.83 13.29 -9.94
N ARG A 121 -14.05 12.21 -10.05
CA ARG A 121 -14.26 10.99 -9.24
C ARG A 121 -13.55 11.10 -7.89
N THR A 122 -14.00 12.01 -7.03
CA THR A 122 -13.31 12.40 -5.79
C THR A 122 -13.79 11.70 -4.52
N ARG A 123 -14.66 10.69 -4.61
CA ARG A 123 -15.20 10.01 -3.41
C ARG A 123 -14.82 8.53 -3.38
N ALA A 124 -13.76 8.23 -2.64
CA ALA A 124 -13.41 6.86 -2.28
C ALA A 124 -14.56 6.20 -1.51
N GLN A 125 -14.82 4.91 -1.77
CA GLN A 125 -15.80 4.14 -1.03
C GLN A 125 -15.29 3.88 0.40
N ARG A 126 -16.18 3.74 1.39
CA ARG A 126 -15.78 3.54 2.81
C ARG A 126 -14.80 2.36 3.01
N SER A 127 -14.91 1.30 2.19
CA SER A 127 -13.97 0.17 2.16
C SER A 127 -12.56 0.64 1.81
N ASP A 128 -12.45 1.43 0.75
CA ASP A 128 -11.18 1.91 0.19
C ASP A 128 -10.50 2.88 1.15
N VAL A 129 -11.28 3.66 1.91
CA VAL A 129 -10.76 4.58 2.93
C VAL A 129 -10.07 3.85 4.08
N ARG A 130 -10.60 2.70 4.51
CA ARG A 130 -9.95 1.89 5.56
C ARG A 130 -8.69 1.21 5.04
N VAL A 131 -8.76 0.59 3.86
CA VAL A 131 -7.60 -0.03 3.21
C VAL A 131 -6.47 0.98 3.02
N PHE A 132 -6.79 2.21 2.61
CA PHE A 132 -5.80 3.28 2.47
C PHE A 132 -5.14 3.65 3.81
N GLY A 133 -5.89 3.71 4.91
CA GLY A 133 -5.34 4.07 6.22
C GLY A 133 -4.29 3.06 6.74
N ASP A 134 -4.39 1.80 6.33
CA ASP A 134 -3.60 0.70 6.87
C ASP A 134 -2.66 0.05 5.82
N CYS A 135 -2.51 0.67 4.65
CA CYS A 135 -1.61 0.16 3.60
C CYS A 135 -0.14 0.49 3.90
N ALA A 136 0.76 -0.42 3.52
CA ALA A 136 2.18 -0.13 3.48
C ALA A 136 2.50 0.84 2.34
N VAL A 137 3.55 1.64 2.51
CA VAL A 137 3.90 2.69 1.54
C VAL A 137 5.11 2.27 0.73
N TRP A 138 4.97 2.27 -0.59
CA TRP A 138 6.08 2.23 -1.53
C TRP A 138 6.25 3.63 -2.12
N TYR A 139 7.22 4.37 -1.62
CA TYR A 139 7.47 5.76 -2.00
C TYR A 139 8.63 5.80 -2.98
N ASP A 140 8.48 6.51 -4.10
CA ASP A 140 9.45 6.62 -5.20
C ASP A 140 10.66 7.50 -4.83
N TYR A 141 11.37 7.09 -3.77
CA TYR A 141 12.58 7.67 -3.17
C TYR A 141 13.21 6.68 -2.18
N PHE A 142 12.33 5.92 -1.49
CA PHE A 142 12.67 4.86 -0.55
C PHE A 142 12.97 3.55 -1.26
#